data_AF-A0A091C9R9-F1
#
_entry.id   AF-A0A091C9R9-F1
#
_cell.length_a   1.000
_cell.length_b   1.000
_cell.length_c   1.000
_cell.angle_alpha   90.00
_cell.angle_beta   90.00
_cell.angle_gamma   90.00
#
_symmetry.space_group_name_H-M   'P 1'
#
loop_
_entity.id
_entity.type
_entity.pdbx_description
1 polymer ?
#
loop_
_entity_poly.entity_id
_entity_poly.type
_entity_poly.pdbx_seq_one_letter_code
_entity_poly.pdbx_strand_id
1 'polypeptide(L)'
;MTKDFGKKILEREEIYPTGIDQGTFGIAIPHTDPEWVKEEFITLLVPERPVLFQRMDDKEQEVQVDFIFILGLNQPHEQLAMLQNLMQLIQNTALLENLYKQTKREKLILLLQDYGF
;
A
#
# COMPACT_ATOMS: atom_id res chain seq x y z
N MET A 1 6.06 12.02 9.09
CA MET A 1 5.71 11.01 10.11
C MET A 1 6.38 11.30 11.47
N THR A 2 5.88 10.74 12.57
CA THR A 2 6.52 10.78 13.91
C THR A 2 7.59 9.69 14.07
N LYS A 3 8.32 9.67 15.20
CA LYS A 3 9.31 8.63 15.48
C LYS A 3 8.68 7.25 15.69
N ASP A 4 7.44 7.20 16.18
CA ASP A 4 6.74 5.95 16.48
C ASP A 4 5.96 5.38 15.30
N PHE A 5 5.93 6.07 14.16
CA PHE A 5 5.15 5.68 12.97
C PHE A 5 5.36 4.23 12.55
N GLY A 6 6.62 3.78 12.45
CA GLY A 6 6.92 2.40 12.06
C GLY A 6 6.39 1.38 13.06
N LYS A 7 6.55 1.65 14.36
CA LYS A 7 6.00 0.80 15.43
C LYS A 7 4.47 0.76 15.37
N LYS A 8 3.84 1.91 15.14
CA LYS A 8 2.38 2.06 15.12
C LYS A 8 1.71 1.47 13.89
N ILE A 9 2.43 1.38 12.77
CA ILE A 9 2.00 0.57 11.63
C ILE A 9 1.97 -0.91 12.00
N LEU A 10 3.05 -1.44 12.59
CA LEU A 10 3.12 -2.87 12.94
C LEU A 10 2.06 -3.27 13.95
N GLU A 11 1.88 -2.48 15.01
CA GLU A 11 0.83 -2.71 16.03
C GLU A 11 -0.57 -2.73 15.40
N ARG A 12 -0.83 -1.86 14.42
CA ARG A 12 -2.13 -1.80 13.76
C ARG A 12 -2.31 -2.98 12.78
N GLU A 13 -1.28 -3.33 12.02
CA GLU A 13 -1.31 -4.43 11.05
C GLU A 13 -1.59 -5.78 11.73
N GLU A 14 -1.07 -6.00 12.94
CA GLU A 14 -1.33 -7.20 13.74
C GLU A 14 -2.81 -7.35 14.15
N ILE A 15 -3.52 -6.23 14.33
CA ILE A 15 -4.93 -6.22 14.77
C ILE A 15 -5.88 -6.13 13.56
N TYR A 16 -5.49 -5.35 12.56
CA TYR A 16 -6.29 -4.98 11.39
C TYR A 16 -5.46 -5.17 10.12
N PRO A 17 -5.29 -6.42 9.67
CA PRO A 17 -4.45 -6.76 8.53
C PRO A 17 -4.94 -6.07 7.25
N THR A 18 -4.00 -5.78 6.36
CA THR A 18 -4.22 -4.98 5.15
C THR A 18 -3.82 -5.71 3.87
N GLY A 19 -3.51 -7.01 3.95
CA GLY A 19 -3.25 -7.84 2.79
C GLY A 19 -4.49 -7.99 1.90
N ILE A 20 -4.31 -7.78 0.60
CA ILE A 20 -5.33 -7.85 -0.44
C ILE A 20 -4.87 -8.89 -1.46
N ASP A 21 -5.69 -9.92 -1.65
CA ASP A 21 -5.55 -10.84 -2.78
C ASP A 21 -6.25 -10.23 -4.00
N GLN A 22 -5.46 -9.66 -4.91
CA GLN A 22 -5.97 -9.09 -6.16
C GLN A 22 -6.20 -10.16 -7.24
N GLY A 23 -5.76 -11.40 -6.99
CA GLY A 23 -5.84 -12.54 -7.90
C GLY A 23 -4.59 -12.73 -8.76
N THR A 24 -3.95 -11.65 -9.26
CA THR A 24 -2.67 -11.75 -9.99
C THR A 24 -1.47 -11.40 -9.11
N PHE A 25 -1.63 -10.38 -8.26
CA PHE A 25 -0.61 -9.91 -7.35
C PHE A 25 -1.16 -9.88 -5.92
N GLY A 26 -0.31 -10.12 -4.93
CA GLY A 26 -0.63 -9.77 -3.56
C GLY A 26 -0.26 -8.32 -3.27
N ILE A 27 -1.11 -7.61 -2.54
CA ILE A 27 -0.91 -6.19 -2.25
C ILE A 27 -1.13 -5.95 -0.77
N ALA A 28 -0.35 -5.09 -0.12
CA ALA A 28 -0.63 -4.60 1.23
C ALA A 28 -0.74 -3.08 1.24
N ILE A 29 -1.63 -2.55 2.07
CA ILE A 29 -1.85 -1.11 2.24
C ILE A 29 -1.64 -0.64 3.70
N PRO A 30 -0.51 -0.99 4.34
CA PRO A 30 -0.30 -0.73 5.76
C PRO A 30 -0.32 0.77 6.06
N HIS A 31 -1.03 1.12 7.12
CA HIS A 31 -1.22 2.49 7.57
C HIS A 31 -1.41 2.53 9.08
N THR A 32 -1.47 3.72 9.65
CA THR A 32 -1.71 3.91 11.09
C THR A 32 -2.61 5.12 11.32
N ASP A 33 -2.89 5.44 12.58
CA ASP A 33 -3.77 6.55 12.94
C ASP A 33 -3.17 7.92 12.59
N PRO A 34 -4.00 8.93 12.24
CA PRO A 34 -3.57 10.27 11.85
C PRO A 34 -2.57 10.96 12.78
N GLU A 35 -2.65 10.71 14.09
CA GLU A 35 -1.76 11.33 15.08
C GLU A 35 -0.28 10.98 14.89
N TRP A 36 0.03 9.88 14.19
CA TRP A 36 1.39 9.45 13.89
C TRP A 36 1.92 10.01 12.56
N VAL A 37 1.08 10.75 11.82
CA VAL A 37 1.33 11.27 10.48
C VAL A 37 1.37 12.80 10.51
N LYS A 38 2.55 13.38 10.22
CA LYS A 38 2.74 14.84 10.20
C LYS A 38 2.38 15.50 8.86
N GLU A 39 2.64 14.78 7.79
CA GLU A 39 2.43 15.18 6.39
C GLU A 39 1.95 13.93 5.67
N GLU A 40 1.03 14.11 4.72
CA GLU A 40 0.47 12.99 3.97
C GLU A 40 1.46 12.48 2.93
N PHE A 41 1.48 11.17 2.73
CA PHE A 41 2.34 10.53 1.73
C PHE A 41 1.86 9.13 1.38
N ILE A 42 2.34 8.64 0.25
CA ILE A 42 2.25 7.24 -0.15
C ILE A 42 3.65 6.77 -0.50
N THR A 43 4.02 5.58 -0.02
CA THR A 43 5.28 4.93 -0.40
C THR A 43 4.98 3.60 -1.04
N LEU A 44 5.41 3.43 -2.29
CA LEU A 44 5.41 2.13 -2.95
C LEU A 44 6.72 1.39 -2.67
N LEU A 45 6.61 0.17 -2.16
CA LEU A 45 7.69 -0.80 -2.09
C LEU A 45 7.36 -2.00 -2.98
N VAL A 46 8.32 -2.40 -3.80
CA VAL A 46 8.27 -3.63 -4.61
C VAL A 46 9.39 -4.54 -4.10
N PRO A 47 9.11 -5.49 -3.19
CA PRO A 47 10.14 -6.36 -2.64
C PRO A 47 10.69 -7.32 -3.71
N GLU A 48 11.96 -7.69 -3.61
CA GLU A 48 12.59 -8.66 -4.53
C GLU A 48 11.96 -10.05 -4.47
N ARG A 49 11.33 -10.39 -3.33
CA ARG A 49 10.58 -11.61 -3.11
C ARG A 49 9.29 -11.27 -2.36
N PRO A 50 8.17 -11.94 -2.65
CA PRO A 50 6.93 -11.67 -1.96
C PRO A 50 7.05 -11.84 -0.44
N VAL A 51 6.36 -10.97 0.29
CA VAL A 51 6.33 -10.98 1.77
C VAL A 51 4.94 -11.42 2.22
N LEU A 52 4.85 -12.29 3.23
CA LEU A 52 3.55 -12.74 3.74
C LEU A 52 2.86 -11.64 4.55
N PHE A 53 1.58 -11.42 4.25
CA PHE A 53 0.65 -10.62 5.03
C PHE A 53 -0.61 -11.43 5.31
N GLN A 54 -1.23 -11.22 6.46
CA GLN A 54 -2.60 -11.69 6.69
C GLN A 54 -3.56 -10.91 5.77
N ARG A 55 -4.62 -11.57 5.32
CA ARG A 55 -5.62 -10.94 4.47
C ARG A 55 -6.57 -10.05 5.28
N MET A 56 -6.97 -8.94 4.68
CA MET A 56 -7.88 -7.98 5.29
C MET A 56 -9.32 -8.48 5.38
N ASP A 57 -9.72 -9.40 4.49
CA ASP A 57 -11.07 -9.99 4.44
C ASP A 57 -11.18 -11.28 5.26
N ASP A 58 -10.07 -12.00 5.46
CA ASP A 58 -9.98 -13.18 6.32
C ASP A 58 -8.59 -13.29 6.96
N LYS A 59 -8.48 -12.92 8.24
CA LYS A 59 -7.21 -12.93 9.00
C LYS A 59 -6.59 -14.32 9.20
N GLU A 60 -7.36 -15.39 9.00
CA GLU A 60 -6.87 -16.77 9.08
C GLU A 60 -6.22 -17.21 7.75
N GLN A 61 -6.31 -16.38 6.72
CA GLN A 61 -5.68 -16.56 5.42
C GLN A 61 -4.53 -15.57 5.23
N GLU A 62 -3.55 -15.98 4.44
CA GLU A 62 -2.39 -15.17 4.09
C GLU A 62 -2.34 -14.90 2.59
N VAL A 63 -1.64 -13.83 2.20
CA VAL A 63 -1.35 -13.48 0.83
C VAL A 63 0.15 -13.17 0.69
N GLN A 64 0.76 -13.65 -0.39
CA GLN A 64 2.13 -13.29 -0.76
C GLN A 64 2.12 -11.94 -1.46
N VAL A 65 2.64 -10.92 -0.80
CA VAL A 65 2.55 -9.53 -1.25
C VAL A 65 3.73 -9.14 -2.14
N ASP A 66 3.41 -8.73 -3.37
CA ASP A 66 4.30 -8.21 -4.41
C ASP A 66 4.40 -6.68 -4.39
N PHE A 67 3.42 -5.99 -3.82
CA PHE A 67 3.38 -4.53 -3.72
C PHE A 67 2.93 -4.08 -2.33
N ILE A 68 3.69 -3.18 -1.72
CA ILE A 68 3.33 -2.59 -0.43
C ILE A 68 3.16 -1.08 -0.63
N PHE A 69 1.93 -0.58 -0.47
CA PHE A 69 1.62 0.84 -0.47
C PHE A 69 1.47 1.32 0.98
N ILE A 70 2.54 1.83 1.57
CA ILE A 70 2.48 2.42 2.93
C ILE A 70 1.80 3.78 2.84
N LEU A 71 0.74 3.98 3.63
CA LEU A 71 -0.07 5.19 3.61
C LEU A 71 0.18 6.02 4.88
N GLY A 72 0.57 7.27 4.69
CA GLY A 72 0.52 8.30 5.74
C GLY A 72 -0.65 9.23 5.45
N LEU A 73 -1.72 9.12 6.23
CA LEU A 73 -2.93 9.93 6.10
C LEU A 73 -3.17 10.71 7.37
N ASN A 74 -3.45 12.01 7.28
CA ASN A 74 -3.76 12.82 8.46
C ASN A 74 -4.95 13.78 8.31
N GLN A 75 -5.55 13.88 7.14
CA GLN A 75 -6.79 14.62 6.91
C GLN A 75 -7.97 13.67 6.63
N PRO A 76 -9.01 13.63 7.50
CA PRO A 76 -10.16 12.72 7.32
C PRO A 76 -10.92 12.89 6.00
N HIS A 77 -10.97 14.13 5.46
CA HIS A 77 -11.70 14.42 4.22
C HIS A 77 -10.96 13.97 2.96
N GLU A 78 -9.63 13.94 2.98
CA GLU A 78 -8.80 13.58 1.82
C GLU A 78 -8.51 12.06 1.79
N GLN A 79 -8.55 11.41 2.95
CA GLN A 79 -8.34 9.97 3.10
C GLN A 79 -9.27 9.11 2.24
N LEU A 80 -10.58 9.42 2.18
CA LEU A 80 -11.51 8.59 1.41
C LEU A 80 -11.24 8.66 -0.10
N ALA A 81 -10.95 9.86 -0.61
CA ALA A 81 -10.63 10.06 -2.03
C ALA A 81 -9.32 9.36 -2.41
N MET A 82 -8.29 9.46 -1.57
CA MET A 82 -7.03 8.76 -1.79
C MET A 82 -7.22 7.24 -1.82
N LEU A 83 -7.94 6.68 -0.86
CA LEU A 83 -8.21 5.24 -0.82
C LEU A 83 -8.98 4.78 -2.05
N GLN A 84 -9.95 5.55 -2.54
CA GLN A 84 -10.68 5.24 -3.77
C GLN A 84 -9.73 5.20 -4.99
N ASN A 85 -8.86 6.18 -5.14
CA ASN A 85 -7.87 6.21 -6.22
C ASN A 85 -6.91 5.02 -6.12
N LEU A 86 -6.48 4.66 -4.90
CA LEU A 86 -5.58 3.54 -4.67
C LEU A 86 -6.26 2.21 -5.03
N MET A 87 -7.53 2.04 -4.67
CA MET A 87 -8.31 0.86 -5.05
C MET A 87 -8.46 0.74 -6.57
N GLN A 88 -8.65 1.85 -7.28
CA GLN A 88 -8.69 1.85 -8.75
C GLN A 88 -7.33 1.43 -9.36
N LEU A 89 -6.22 1.91 -8.80
CA LEU A 89 -4.87 1.50 -9.20
C LEU A 89 -4.66 0.00 -8.97
N ILE A 90 -5.03 -0.49 -7.79
CA ILE A 90 -4.90 -1.90 -7.39
C ILE A 90 -5.73 -2.82 -8.31
N GLN A 91 -6.91 -2.39 -8.75
CA GLN A 91 -7.73 -3.18 -9.66
C GLN A 91 -7.19 -3.18 -11.10
N ASN A 92 -6.23 -2.31 -11.44
CA ASN A 92 -5.66 -2.22 -12.77
C ASN A 92 -4.48 -3.19 -12.96
N THR A 93 -4.78 -4.46 -13.27
CA THR A 93 -3.76 -5.50 -13.48
C THR A 93 -2.71 -5.12 -14.53
N ALA A 94 -3.10 -4.46 -15.62
CA ALA A 94 -2.16 -4.06 -16.68
C ALA A 94 -1.13 -3.04 -16.18
N LEU A 95 -1.56 -2.09 -15.34
CA LEU A 95 -0.66 -1.15 -14.68
C LEU A 95 0.26 -1.87 -13.67
N LEU A 96 -0.29 -2.74 -12.83
CA LEU A 96 0.51 -3.50 -11.87
C LEU A 96 1.57 -4.36 -12.56
N GLU A 97 1.24 -5.03 -13.66
CA GLU A 97 2.22 -5.77 -14.47
C GLU A 97 3.34 -4.86 -15.01
N ASN A 98 2.99 -3.65 -15.46
CA ASN A 98 3.98 -2.69 -15.96
C ASN A 98 4.90 -2.21 -14.83
N LEU A 99 4.35 -1.93 -13.65
CA LEU A 99 5.11 -1.56 -12.45
C LEU A 99 6.04 -2.71 -12.03
N TYR A 100 5.54 -3.94 -11.96
CA TYR A 100 6.32 -5.11 -11.54
C TYR A 100 7.54 -5.38 -12.42
N LYS A 101 7.41 -5.13 -13.73
CA LYS A 101 8.49 -5.30 -14.71
C LYS A 101 9.54 -4.19 -14.66
N GLN A 102 9.30 -3.07 -13.96
CA GLN A 102 10.27 -1.97 -13.88
C GLN A 102 11.29 -2.15 -12.77
N THR A 103 12.56 -2.05 -13.17
CA THR A 103 13.71 -2.05 -12.26
C THR A 103 14.28 -0.64 -12.03
N LYS A 104 13.79 0.36 -12.77
CA LYS A 104 14.25 1.75 -12.68
C LYS A 104 13.27 2.60 -11.89
N ARG A 105 13.77 3.19 -10.81
CA ARG A 105 12.99 4.06 -9.92
C ARG A 105 12.29 5.20 -10.64
N GLU A 106 12.96 5.84 -11.59
CA GLU A 106 12.40 6.98 -12.33
C GLU A 106 11.21 6.56 -13.18
N LYS A 107 11.22 5.33 -13.71
CA LYS A 107 10.11 4.79 -14.50
C LYS A 107 8.92 4.43 -13.63
N LEU A 108 9.14 3.92 -12.41
CA LEU A 108 8.07 3.69 -11.44
C LEU A 108 7.36 5.00 -11.08
N ILE A 109 8.12 6.07 -10.79
CA ILE A 109 7.54 7.37 -10.43
C ILE A 109 6.71 7.94 -11.59
N LEU A 110 7.24 7.94 -12.81
CA LEU A 110 6.50 8.44 -13.97
C LEU A 110 5.20 7.68 -14.22
N LEU A 111 5.22 6.35 -14.08
CA LEU A 111 4.02 5.53 -14.23
C LEU A 111 2.97 5.83 -13.17
N LEU A 112 3.37 6.14 -11.93
CA LEU A 112 2.41 6.50 -10.88
C LEU A 112 1.79 7.89 -11.12
N GLN A 113 2.58 8.85 -11.61
CA GLN A 113 2.11 10.21 -11.92
C GLN A 113 1.02 10.24 -12.98
N ASP A 114 1.12 9.37 -13.99
CA ASP A 114 0.10 9.21 -15.03
C ASP A 114 -1.27 8.76 -14.46
N TYR A 115 -1.29 8.21 -13.24
CA TYR A 115 -2.48 7.74 -12.54
C TYR A 115 -2.82 8.58 -11.29
N GLY A 116 -2.21 9.77 -11.14
CA GLY A 116 -2.52 10.71 -10.06
C GLY A 116 -1.80 10.44 -8.74
N PHE A 117 -0.68 9.73 -8.77
CA PHE A 117 0.17 9.41 -7.61
C PHE A 117 1.59 9.97 -7.73
#